data_AF-A0A2V5V5D7-F1
#
_entry.id   AF-A0A2V5V5D7-F1
#
_cell.length_a   1.000
_cell.length_b   1.000
_cell.length_c   1.000
_cell.angle_alpha   90.00
_cell.angle_beta   90.00
_cell.angle_gamma   90.00
#
_symmetry.space_group_name_H-M   'P 1'
#
loop_
_entity.id
_entity.type
_entity.pdbx_description
1 polymer ?
#
loop_
_entity_poly.entity_id
_entity_poly.type
_entity_poly.pdbx_seq_one_letter_code
_entity_poly.pdbx_strand_id
1 'polypeptide(L)' 'DLNYEEDSRADVDMNLVMTAGYKLVEVQASAERQVFDEQQLSKMIGLARQGVQSLIAKQQAILSMLTLRQ' A
#
# COMPACT_ATOMS: atom_id res chain seq x y z
N ASP A 1 -1.05 -6.37 -2.30
CA ASP A 1 -2.45 -6.46 -1.91
C ASP A 1 -2.72 -7.92 -1.70
N LEU A 2 -2.56 -8.36 -0.44
CA LEU A 2 -2.71 -9.77 -0.09
C LEU A 2 -4.18 -10.04 0.16
N ASN A 3 -4.70 -11.14 -0.39
CA ASN A 3 -6.02 -11.62 -0.01
C ASN A 3 -5.96 -12.35 1.35
N TYR A 4 -7.12 -12.70 1.91
CA TYR A 4 -7.22 -13.34 3.23
C TYR A 4 -6.31 -14.58 3.41
N GLU A 5 -6.26 -15.46 2.40
CA GLU A 5 -5.45 -16.67 2.49
C GLU A 5 -3.95 -16.36 2.47
N GLU A 6 -3.54 -15.38 1.67
CA GLU A 6 -2.16 -14.92 1.59
C GLU A 6 -1.74 -14.21 2.88
N ASP A 7 -2.60 -13.33 3.38
CA ASP A 7 -2.39 -12.54 4.59
C ASP A 7 -2.29 -13.44 5.83
N SER A 8 -3.22 -14.39 5.98
CA SER A 8 -3.20 -15.37 7.09
C SER A 8 -1.91 -16.20 7.16
N ARG A 9 -1.17 -16.33 6.04
CA ARG A 9 0.09 -17.08 5.94
C ARG A 9 1.33 -16.19 5.86
N ALA A 10 1.19 -14.87 5.81
CA ALA A 10 2.31 -13.96 5.70
C ALA A 10 3.19 -14.00 6.96
N ASP A 11 4.50 -13.87 6.79
CA ASP A 11 5.42 -13.79 7.92
C ASP A 11 5.39 -12.41 8.60
N VAL A 12 5.02 -11.39 7.83
CA VAL A 12 4.92 -9.99 8.22
C VAL A 12 3.63 -9.42 7.61
N ASP A 13 2.81 -8.81 8.47
CA ASP A 13 1.69 -7.98 8.04
C ASP A 13 2.15 -6.51 7.97
N MET A 14 1.81 -5.82 6.89
CA MET A 14 2.17 -4.41 6.72
C MET A 14 1.08 -3.61 6.01
N ASN A 15 0.61 -2.58 6.71
CA ASN A 15 -0.28 -1.55 6.19
C ASN A 15 0.49 -0.25 5.93
N LEU A 16 0.21 0.40 4.80
CA LEU A 16 0.85 1.66 4.42
C LEU A 16 -0.16 2.67 3.88
N VAL A 17 -0.11 3.89 4.41
CA VAL A 17 -0.94 5.01 3.99
C VAL A 17 -0.04 6.11 3.42
N MET A 18 -0.38 6.61 2.23
CA MET A 18 0.39 7.63 1.53
C MET A 18 -0.53 8.62 0.82
N THR A 19 -0.13 9.90 0.80
CA THR A 19 -0.87 10.96 0.10
C THR A 19 -0.63 10.92 -1.42
N ALA A 20 -1.46 11.63 -2.18
CA ALA A 20 -1.26 11.81 -3.62
C ALA A 20 0.05 12.55 -3.98
N GLY A 21 0.62 13.30 -3.03
CA GLY A 21 1.95 13.91 -3.14
C GLY A 21 3.11 12.96 -2.81
N TYR A 22 2.85 11.66 -2.72
CA TYR A 22 3.80 10.60 -2.40
C TYR A 22 4.52 10.77 -1.05
N LYS A 23 3.83 11.39 -0.07
CA LYS A 23 4.32 11.52 1.31
C LYS A 23 3.65 10.47 2.18
N LEU A 24 4.46 9.77 2.99
CA LEU A 24 3.97 8.77 3.93
C LEU A 24 3.11 9.46 5.01
N VAL A 25 1.97 8.85 5.29
CA VAL A 25 1.08 9.22 6.40
C VAL A 25 1.29 8.25 7.55
N GLU A 26 1.31 6.95 7.24
CA GLU A 26 1.47 5.89 8.22
C GLU A 26 2.18 4.69 7.58
N VAL A 27 3.04 4.04 8.37
CA VAL A 27 3.59 2.73 8.09
C VAL A 27 3.43 1.92 9.37
N GLN A 28 2.61 0.86 9.31
CA GLN A 28 2.45 -0.10 10.39
C GLN A 28 2.91 -1.45 9.86
N ALA A 29 3.91 -2.04 10.52
CA ALA A 29 4.46 -3.34 10.17
C ALA A 29 4.58 -4.19 11.42
N SER A 30 4.01 -5.40 11.37
CA SER A 30 3.98 -6.35 12.48
C SER A 30 4.61 -7.66 12.04
N ALA A 31 5.64 -8.12 12.75
CA ALA A 31 6.17 -9.46 12.56
C ALA A 31 5.21 -10.48 13.20
N GLU A 32 4.44 -11.18 12.38
CA GLU A 32 3.48 -12.19 12.83
C GLU A 32 4.16 -13.54 13.10
N ARG A 33 5.18 -13.89 12.31
CA ARG A 33 5.90 -15.16 12.44
C ARG A 33 7.41 -15.02 12.49
N GLN A 34 7.97 -14.19 11.62
CA GLN A 34 9.41 -13.98 11.51
C GLN A 34 9.73 -12.49 11.61
N VAL A 35 10.79 -12.18 12.34
CA VAL A 35 11.35 -10.83 12.36
C VAL A 35 11.90 -10.49 10.98
N PHE A 36 11.90 -9.20 10.65
CA PHE A 36 12.39 -8.69 9.37
C PHE A 36 13.44 -7.61 9.58
N ASP A 37 14.34 -7.48 8.62
CA ASP A 37 15.37 -6.44 8.61
C ASP A 37 14.93 -5.17 7.86
N GLU A 38 15.77 -4.14 7.92
CA GLU A 38 15.52 -2.86 7.25
C GLU A 38 15.42 -3.00 5.72
N GLN A 39 16.14 -3.96 5.13
CA GLN A 39 16.15 -4.18 3.68
C GLN A 39 14.82 -4.80 3.22
N GLN A 40 14.27 -5.74 4.00
CA GLN A 40 12.96 -6.32 3.79
C GLN A 40 11.87 -5.24 3.96
N LEU A 41 11.93 -4.42 5.00
CA LEU A 41 10.99 -3.30 5.18
C LEU A 41 11.02 -2.34 3.99
N SER A 42 12.22 -1.94 3.56
CA SER A 42 12.40 -1.06 2.40
C SER A 42 11.80 -1.66 1.12
N LYS A 43 11.96 -2.97 0.92
CA LYS A 43 11.36 -3.69 -0.22
C LYS A 43 9.82 -3.67 -0.15
N MET A 44 9.23 -3.93 1.01
CA MET A 44 7.78 -3.88 1.20
C MET A 44 7.23 -2.48 0.95
N ILE A 45 7.88 -1.43 1.45
CA ILE A 45 7.53 -0.03 1.19
C ILE A 45 7.61 0.26 -0.32
N GLY A 46 8.63 -0.24 -1.00
CA GLY A 46 8.78 -0.11 -2.45
C GLY A 46 7.58 -0.69 -3.23
N LEU A 47 7.13 -1.90 -2.85
CA LEU A 47 5.96 -2.55 -3.44
C LEU A 47 4.67 -1.77 -3.14
N ALA A 48 4.48 -1.36 -1.88
CA ALA A 48 3.30 -0.60 -1.46
C ALA A 48 3.19 0.74 -2.21
N ARG A 49 4.30 1.45 -2.42
CA ARG A 49 4.32 2.71 -3.20
C ARG A 49 3.83 2.53 -4.63
N GLN A 50 4.24 1.45 -5.30
CA GLN A 50 3.78 1.13 -6.66
C GLN A 50 2.27 0.84 -6.68
N GLY A 51 1.78 0.07 -5.69
CA GLY A 51 0.35 -0.20 -5.52
C GLY A 51 -0.46 1.09 -5.34
N VAL A 52 -0.04 1.95 -4.41
CA VAL A 52 -0.71 3.22 -4.14
C VAL A 52 -0.71 4.15 -5.36
N GLN A 53 0.39 4.21 -6.12
CA GLN A 53 0.45 4.97 -7.38
C GLN A 53 -0.63 4.52 -8.38
N SER A 54 -0.81 3.20 -8.53
CA SER A 54 -1.86 2.63 -9.39
C SER A 54 -3.26 2.99 -8.89
N LEU A 55 -3.48 2.95 -7.56
CA LEU A 55 -4.76 3.32 -6.95
C LEU A 55 -5.09 4.80 -7.14
N ILE A 56 -4.11 5.69 -6.92
CA ILE A 56 -4.28 7.14 -7.14
C ILE A 56 -4.67 7.40 -8.60
N ALA A 57 -4.01 6.77 -9.58
CA ALA A 57 -4.34 6.94 -10.99
C ALA A 57 -5.79 6.54 -11.29
N LYS A 58 -6.27 5.41 -10.73
CA LYS A 58 -7.66 4.96 -10.88
C LYS A 58 -8.65 5.93 -10.21
N GLN A 59 -8.34 6.38 -9.00
CA GLN A 59 -9.18 7.35 -8.27
C GLN A 59 -9.32 8.65 -9.06
N GLN A 60 -8.22 9.21 -9.58
CA GLN A 60 -8.22 10.43 -10.39
C GLN A 60 -9.03 10.28 -11.67
N ALA A 61 -8.93 9.14 -12.35
CA ALA A 61 -9.72 8.85 -13.54
C ALA A 61 -11.23 8.87 -13.24
N ILE A 62 -11.65 8.21 -12.16
CA ILE A 62 -13.06 8.16 -11.74
C ILE A 62 -13.56 9.55 -11.32
N LEU A 63 -12.80 10.27 -10.48
CA LEU A 63 -13.17 11.61 -10.04
C LEU A 63 -13.31 12.57 -11.22
N SER A 64 -12.38 12.53 -12.16
CA SER A 64 -12.43 13.34 -13.39
C SER A 64 -13.68 13.04 -14.22
N MET A 65 -14.06 11.75 -14.36
CA MET A 65 -15.30 11.35 -15.04
C MET A 65 -16.56 11.85 -14.32
N LEU A 66 -16.57 11.90 -12.99
CA LEU A 66 -17.70 12.39 -12.21
C LEU A 66 -17.84 13.91 -12.32
N THR A 67 -16.74 14.66 -12.28
CA THR A 67 -16.74 16.12 -12.45
C THR A 67 -17.22 16.53 -13.84
N LEU A 68 -16.94 15.74 -14.89
CA LEU A 68 -17.43 15.99 -16.25
C LEU A 68 -18.93 15.71 -16.44
N ARG A 69 -19.60 15.06 -15.47
CA ARG A 69 -21.03 14.72 -15.52
C ARG A 69 -21.92 15.67 -14.72
N GLN A 70 -21.34 16.65 -14.02
CA GLN A 70 -22.04 17.71 -13.29
C GLN A 70 -22.01 19.00 -14.11
#